data_AF-A0A5J4SH19-F1
#
_entry.id   AF-A0A5J4SH19-F1
#
_cell.length_a   1.000
_cell.length_b   1.000
_cell.length_c   1.000
_cell.angle_alpha   90.00
_cell.angle_beta   90.00
_cell.angle_gamma   90.00
#
_symmetry.space_group_name_H-M   'P 1'
#
loop_
_entity.id
_entity.type
_entity.pdbx_description
1 polymer ?
#
loop_
_entity_poly.entity_id
_entity_poly.type
_entity_poly.pdbx_seq_one_letter_code
_entity_poly.pdbx_strand_id
1 'polypeptide(L)'
;MAKVIKLSQISNAKKAEAFFVTRAKSTLNYSVVERNYNIDETTGLRSDQTIQLCGQKSKQPYPELLRLVEFHDDEKDVLLVFLTDNFEVSALEAARLYRNRRQIEVFFKWIKQNLTIKRLWGHSENAVNIHIWVAIGTYLTVAYVKHILKSNLSIHEIMQILGVSAFDKTSVKELLTEFQVNQNVKEQLDLFCINF
;
A
#
# COMPACT_ATOMS: atom_id res chain seq x y z
N MET A 1 4.40 -6.90 -13.11
CA MET A 1 3.71 -8.19 -13.36
C MET A 1 3.03 -8.63 -12.08
N ALA A 2 1.70 -8.67 -12.04
CA ALA A 2 0.98 -9.22 -10.89
C ALA A 2 1.29 -10.73 -10.81
N LYS A 3 1.87 -11.17 -9.69
CA LYS A 3 2.08 -12.60 -9.44
C LYS A 3 0.69 -13.21 -9.24
N VAL A 4 0.22 -13.99 -10.21
CA VAL A 4 -1.02 -14.76 -10.06
C VAL A 4 -0.84 -15.69 -8.86
N ILE A 5 -1.72 -15.57 -7.88
CA ILE A 5 -1.69 -16.38 -6.65
C ILE A 5 -1.83 -17.85 -7.04
N LYS A 6 -0.95 -18.71 -6.49
CA LYS A 6 -1.07 -20.17 -6.70
C LYS A 6 -2.30 -20.67 -5.95
N LEU A 7 -3.01 -21.65 -6.52
CA LEU A 7 -4.20 -22.27 -5.91
C LEU A 7 -3.95 -22.79 -4.48
N SER A 8 -2.71 -23.20 -4.16
CA SER A 8 -2.30 -23.61 -2.81
C SER A 8 -2.32 -22.48 -1.76
N GLN A 9 -2.25 -21.22 -2.19
CA GLN A 9 -2.33 -20.07 -1.28
C GLN A 9 -3.79 -19.70 -1.00
N ILE A 10 -4.69 -19.90 -1.98
CA ILE A 10 -6.13 -19.71 -1.82
C ILE A 10 -6.69 -20.67 -0.76
N SER A 11 -6.27 -21.94 -0.78
CA SER A 11 -6.68 -22.92 0.24
C SER A 11 -6.22 -22.55 1.66
N ASN A 12 -5.09 -21.85 1.80
CA ASN A 12 -4.58 -21.44 3.11
C ASN A 12 -5.31 -20.21 3.66
N ALA A 13 -5.65 -19.23 2.81
CA ALA A 13 -6.44 -18.06 3.22
C ALA A 13 -7.78 -18.52 3.82
N LYS A 14 -8.42 -19.48 3.17
CA LYS A 14 -9.66 -20.06 3.67
C LYS A 14 -9.51 -20.80 5.00
N LYS A 15 -8.44 -21.57 5.20
CA LYS A 15 -8.16 -22.21 6.50
C LYS A 15 -7.98 -21.20 7.64
N ALA A 16 -7.63 -19.97 7.30
CA ALA A 16 -7.51 -18.84 8.22
C ALA A 16 -8.79 -17.97 8.27
N GLU A 17 -9.92 -18.45 7.73
CA GLU A 17 -11.20 -17.72 7.65
C GLU A 17 -11.07 -16.33 7.02
N ALA A 18 -10.11 -16.17 6.10
CA ALA A 18 -9.83 -14.91 5.43
C ALA A 18 -10.31 -14.94 3.99
N PHE A 19 -11.00 -13.87 3.59
CA PHE A 19 -11.38 -13.60 2.21
C PHE A 19 -10.20 -13.15 1.35
N PHE A 20 -10.26 -13.42 0.04
CA PHE A 20 -9.25 -12.94 -0.91
C PHE A 20 -9.86 -12.32 -2.16
N VAL A 21 -9.08 -11.44 -2.79
CA VAL A 21 -9.33 -10.96 -4.15
C VAL A 21 -8.03 -11.05 -4.94
N THR A 22 -8.05 -11.70 -6.09
CA THR A 22 -6.86 -11.90 -6.94
C THR A 22 -7.17 -11.76 -8.43
N ARG A 23 -6.12 -11.70 -9.26
CA ARG A 23 -6.27 -11.76 -10.72
C ARG A 23 -6.59 -13.18 -11.14
N ALA A 24 -7.61 -13.33 -11.98
CA ALA A 24 -7.78 -14.55 -12.73
C ALA A 24 -6.63 -14.70 -13.74
N LYS A 25 -6.16 -15.93 -13.92
CA LYS A 25 -5.21 -16.27 -14.99
C LYS A 25 -5.99 -16.42 -16.30
N SER A 26 -5.41 -16.01 -17.42
CA SER A 26 -6.02 -16.23 -18.74
C SER A 26 -6.26 -17.72 -19.05
N THR A 27 -5.45 -18.62 -18.48
CA THR A 27 -5.58 -20.07 -18.65
C THR A 27 -6.45 -20.73 -17.57
N LEU A 28 -7.30 -19.97 -16.86
CA LEU A 28 -8.17 -20.52 -15.82
C LEU A 28 -9.24 -21.41 -16.48
N ASN A 29 -9.35 -22.65 -16.01
CA ASN A 29 -10.38 -23.57 -16.49
C ASN A 29 -11.51 -23.67 -15.46
N TYR A 30 -12.71 -23.22 -15.83
CA TYR A 30 -13.87 -23.12 -14.95
C TYR A 30 -15.17 -23.36 -15.71
N SER A 31 -16.23 -23.71 -14.97
CA SER A 31 -17.61 -23.72 -15.44
C SER A 31 -18.37 -22.62 -14.72
N VAL A 32 -19.26 -21.93 -15.44
CA VAL A 32 -20.16 -20.95 -14.85
C VAL A 32 -21.35 -21.69 -14.24
N VAL A 33 -21.62 -21.43 -12.96
CA VAL A 33 -22.76 -21.97 -12.23
C VAL A 33 -23.92 -20.99 -12.25
N GLU A 34 -23.63 -19.70 -12.03
CA GLU A 34 -24.64 -18.63 -12.01
C GLU A 34 -24.08 -17.36 -12.62
N ARG A 35 -24.96 -16.55 -13.23
CA ARG A 35 -24.63 -15.21 -13.73
C ARG A 35 -25.58 -14.20 -13.11
N ASN A 36 -25.01 -13.13 -12.56
CA ASN A 36 -25.77 -11.97 -12.16
C ASN A 36 -25.88 -11.02 -13.36
N TYR A 37 -27.12 -10.80 -13.83
CA TYR A 37 -27.40 -9.90 -14.95
C TYR A 37 -27.71 -8.46 -14.49
N ASN A 38 -27.89 -8.24 -13.18
CA ASN A 38 -28.17 -6.91 -12.63
C ASN A 38 -26.85 -6.19 -12.33
N ILE A 39 -26.12 -5.86 -13.40
CA ILE A 39 -24.86 -5.12 -13.33
C ILE A 39 -25.03 -3.73 -13.97
N ASP A 40 -24.40 -2.73 -13.36
CA ASP A 40 -24.34 -1.38 -13.91
C ASP A 40 -23.03 -1.21 -14.70
N GLU A 41 -23.14 -1.28 -16.03
CA GLU A 41 -21.99 -1.14 -16.94
C GLU A 41 -21.36 0.25 -16.92
N THR A 42 -22.07 1.28 -16.44
CA THR A 42 -21.52 2.65 -16.31
C THR A 42 -20.42 2.72 -15.27
N THR A 43 -20.38 1.76 -14.33
CA THR A 43 -19.33 1.67 -13.31
C THR A 43 -18.03 1.06 -13.81
N GLY A 44 -18.01 0.58 -15.07
CA GLY A 44 -16.92 -0.22 -15.64
C GLY A 44 -17.10 -1.74 -15.41
N LEU A 45 -18.09 -2.17 -14.63
CA LEU A 45 -18.39 -3.59 -14.48
C LEU A 45 -18.86 -4.19 -15.83
N ARG A 46 -18.43 -5.40 -16.14
CA ARG A 46 -18.77 -6.11 -17.40
C ARG A 46 -19.38 -7.48 -17.17
N SER A 47 -19.03 -8.13 -16.07
CA SER A 47 -19.55 -9.46 -15.75
C SER A 47 -19.40 -9.76 -14.27
N ASP A 48 -20.40 -10.44 -13.73
CA ASP A 48 -20.43 -10.94 -12.36
C ASP A 48 -20.97 -12.37 -12.36
N GLN A 49 -20.10 -13.34 -12.07
CA GLN A 49 -20.40 -14.76 -12.25
C GLN A 49 -19.96 -15.58 -11.05
N THR A 50 -20.79 -16.54 -10.66
CA THR A 50 -20.38 -17.62 -9.76
C THR A 50 -19.86 -18.78 -10.59
N ILE A 51 -18.62 -19.19 -10.34
CA ILE A 51 -17.90 -20.21 -11.11
C ILE A 51 -17.41 -21.35 -10.23
N GLN A 52 -17.20 -22.50 -10.83
CA GLN A 52 -16.51 -23.64 -10.21
C GLN A 52 -15.27 -24.01 -11.02
N LEU A 53 -14.16 -24.32 -10.37
CA LEU A 53 -12.93 -24.72 -11.06
C LEU A 53 -13.03 -26.16 -11.58
N CYS A 54 -12.74 -26.36 -12.87
CA CYS A 54 -12.91 -27.65 -13.54
C CYS A 54 -11.62 -28.51 -13.56
N GLY A 55 -10.44 -27.90 -13.53
CA GLY A 55 -9.18 -28.63 -13.67
C GLY A 55 -8.91 -29.60 -12.52
N GLN A 56 -8.49 -30.84 -12.79
CA GLN A 56 -8.14 -31.84 -11.77
C GLN A 56 -7.15 -31.29 -10.71
N LYS A 57 -6.14 -30.52 -11.15
CA LYS A 57 -5.14 -29.86 -10.29
C LYS A 57 -5.66 -28.63 -9.52
N SER A 58 -6.87 -28.16 -9.84
CA SER A 58 -7.48 -26.93 -9.29
C SER A 58 -8.71 -27.23 -8.43
N LYS A 59 -9.49 -28.23 -8.82
CA LYS A 59 -10.68 -28.72 -8.13
C LYS A 59 -10.34 -29.49 -6.85
N GLN A 60 -9.25 -30.27 -6.84
CA GLN A 60 -8.76 -30.93 -5.62
C GLN A 60 -8.37 -29.96 -4.51
N PRO A 61 -7.58 -28.89 -4.76
CA PRO A 61 -7.22 -27.94 -3.70
C PRO A 61 -8.32 -26.94 -3.35
N TYR A 62 -9.30 -26.71 -4.23
CA TYR A 62 -10.43 -25.81 -3.97
C TYR A 62 -11.69 -26.25 -4.74
N PRO A 63 -12.56 -27.07 -4.12
CA PRO A 63 -13.77 -27.59 -4.79
C PRO A 63 -14.94 -26.60 -4.80
N GLU A 64 -14.81 -25.50 -4.07
CA GLU A 64 -15.89 -24.54 -3.81
C GLU A 64 -16.11 -23.54 -4.93
N LEU A 65 -17.26 -22.88 -4.83
CA LEU A 65 -17.65 -21.81 -5.73
C LEU A 65 -16.80 -20.58 -5.47
N LEU A 66 -16.44 -19.90 -6.55
CA LEU A 66 -15.73 -18.63 -6.53
C LEU A 66 -16.51 -17.64 -7.36
N ARG A 67 -16.35 -16.36 -7.05
CA ARG A 67 -16.89 -15.29 -7.86
C ARG A 67 -15.84 -14.79 -8.84
N LEU A 68 -16.19 -14.75 -10.12
CA LEU A 68 -15.42 -14.18 -11.20
C LEU A 68 -16.04 -12.83 -11.57
N VAL A 69 -15.25 -11.77 -11.49
CA VAL A 69 -15.68 -10.40 -11.79
C VAL A 69 -14.86 -9.85 -12.95
N GLU A 70 -15.53 -9.36 -13.99
CA GLU A 70 -14.88 -8.66 -15.10
C GLU A 70 -15.16 -7.17 -15.00
N PHE A 71 -14.11 -6.37 -15.10
CA PHE A 71 -14.14 -4.93 -14.92
C PHE A 71 -13.27 -4.25 -15.99
N HIS A 72 -13.78 -3.23 -16.65
CA HIS A 72 -13.06 -2.42 -17.60
C HIS A 72 -12.44 -1.20 -16.91
N ASP A 73 -11.11 -1.07 -16.97
CA ASP A 73 -10.38 0.08 -16.44
C ASP A 73 -10.28 1.15 -17.54
N ASP A 74 -11.23 2.09 -17.59
CA ASP A 74 -11.30 3.14 -18.63
C ASP A 74 -10.05 4.02 -18.68
N GLU A 75 -9.36 4.24 -17.55
CA GLU A 75 -8.11 5.01 -17.50
C GLU A 75 -6.98 4.34 -18.27
N LYS A 76 -7.03 3.01 -18.39
CA LYS A 76 -5.96 2.18 -18.98
C LYS A 76 -6.38 1.46 -20.24
N ASP A 77 -7.66 1.50 -20.57
CA ASP A 77 -8.28 0.78 -21.68
C ASP A 77 -7.97 -0.72 -21.62
N VAL A 78 -8.18 -1.34 -20.44
CA VAL A 78 -7.87 -2.75 -20.20
C VAL A 78 -9.00 -3.46 -19.47
N LEU A 79 -9.39 -4.63 -19.99
CA LEU A 79 -10.28 -5.56 -19.29
C LEU A 79 -9.53 -6.31 -18.17
N LEU A 80 -10.09 -6.23 -16.98
CA LEU A 80 -9.56 -6.79 -15.76
C LEU A 80 -10.50 -7.89 -15.23
N VAL A 81 -9.98 -9.12 -15.14
CA VAL A 81 -10.69 -10.26 -14.54
C VAL A 81 -10.15 -10.56 -13.14
N PHE A 82 -11.05 -10.62 -12.17
CA PHE A 82 -10.78 -10.88 -10.76
C PHE A 82 -11.47 -12.15 -10.27
N LEU A 83 -10.88 -12.77 -9.26
CA LEU A 83 -11.38 -13.98 -8.60
C LEU A 83 -11.44 -13.73 -7.09
N THR A 84 -12.56 -14.05 -6.46
CA THR A 84 -12.77 -13.89 -5.00
C THR A 84 -13.65 -14.99 -4.44
N ASP A 85 -13.45 -15.32 -3.16
CA ASP A 85 -14.37 -16.14 -2.36
C ASP A 85 -15.31 -15.30 -1.49
N ASN A 86 -15.23 -13.97 -1.58
CA ASN A 86 -16.10 -13.06 -0.86
C ASN A 86 -17.37 -12.76 -1.66
N PHE A 87 -18.47 -13.37 -1.22
CA PHE A 87 -19.81 -13.12 -1.76
C PHE A 87 -20.59 -12.08 -0.95
N GLU A 88 -20.05 -11.58 0.17
CA GLU A 88 -20.68 -10.57 1.02
C GLU A 88 -20.56 -9.15 0.44
N VAL A 89 -19.46 -8.87 -0.27
CA VAL A 89 -19.23 -7.59 -0.96
C VAL A 89 -19.83 -7.59 -2.36
N SER A 90 -20.12 -6.43 -2.93
CA SER A 90 -20.53 -6.31 -4.34
C SER A 90 -19.37 -6.61 -5.31
N ALA A 91 -19.69 -6.97 -6.56
CA ALA A 91 -18.69 -7.19 -7.60
C ALA A 91 -17.81 -5.94 -7.84
N LEU A 92 -18.44 -4.75 -7.78
CA LEU A 92 -17.74 -3.48 -7.91
C LEU A 92 -16.77 -3.25 -6.75
N GLU A 93 -17.16 -3.57 -5.51
CA GLU A 93 -16.26 -3.49 -4.36
C GLU A 93 -15.10 -4.47 -4.46
N ALA A 94 -15.36 -5.71 -4.90
CA ALA A 94 -14.29 -6.68 -5.16
C ALA A 94 -13.28 -6.13 -6.20
N ALA A 95 -13.75 -5.54 -7.30
CA ALA A 95 -12.89 -4.89 -8.28
C ALA A 95 -12.08 -3.72 -7.69
N ARG A 96 -12.72 -2.88 -6.86
CA ARG A 96 -12.07 -1.74 -6.19
C ARG A 96 -11.03 -2.18 -5.14
N LEU A 97 -11.28 -3.26 -4.40
CA LEU A 97 -10.32 -3.84 -3.46
C LEU A 97 -9.02 -4.24 -4.19
N TYR A 98 -9.13 -4.80 -5.39
CA TYR A 98 -7.95 -5.10 -6.20
C TYR A 98 -7.21 -3.82 -6.66
N ARG A 99 -7.91 -2.71 -6.94
CA ARG A 99 -7.27 -1.42 -7.28
C ARG A 99 -6.32 -0.94 -6.18
N ASN A 100 -6.69 -1.14 -4.90
CA ASN A 100 -5.87 -0.76 -3.75
C ASN A 100 -4.55 -1.54 -3.66
N ARG A 101 -4.42 -2.70 -4.33
CA ARG A 101 -3.16 -3.43 -4.41
C ARG A 101 -2.05 -2.63 -5.10
N ARG A 102 -2.39 -1.76 -6.06
CA ARG A 102 -1.42 -0.84 -6.69
C ARG A 102 -0.93 0.22 -5.69
N GLN A 103 -1.79 0.69 -4.79
CA GLN A 103 -1.39 1.66 -3.77
C GLN A 103 -0.29 1.10 -2.85
N ILE A 104 -0.34 -0.20 -2.53
CA ILE A 104 0.73 -0.87 -1.76
C ILE A 104 2.08 -0.81 -2.50
N GLU A 105 2.10 -0.96 -3.83
CA GLU A 105 3.35 -0.86 -4.61
C GLU A 105 3.87 0.57 -4.64
N VAL A 106 2.99 1.55 -4.80
CA VAL A 106 3.34 2.98 -4.72
C VAL A 106 3.88 3.31 -3.33
N PHE A 107 3.26 2.78 -2.27
CA PHE A 107 3.70 2.92 -0.90
C PHE A 107 5.11 2.34 -0.69
N PHE A 108 5.38 1.11 -1.12
CA PHE A 108 6.72 0.53 -1.00
C PHE A 108 7.76 1.22 -1.89
N LYS A 109 7.37 1.66 -3.09
CA LYS A 109 8.25 2.47 -3.95
C LYS A 109 8.64 3.76 -3.22
N TRP A 110 7.66 4.42 -2.63
CA TRP A 110 7.85 5.66 -1.90
C TRP A 110 8.66 5.45 -0.62
N ILE A 111 8.45 4.38 0.16
CA ILE A 111 9.32 4.01 1.29
C ILE A 111 10.75 3.89 0.81
N LYS A 112 11.01 3.11 -0.24
CA LYS A 112 12.38 2.91 -0.75
C LYS A 112 13.04 4.21 -1.23
N GLN A 113 12.25 5.17 -1.69
CA GLN A 113 12.74 6.48 -2.16
C GLN A 113 13.01 7.46 -1.01
N ASN A 114 12.17 7.46 0.04
CA ASN A 114 12.23 8.45 1.11
C ASN A 114 12.95 7.94 2.37
N LEU A 115 13.06 6.62 2.54
CA LEU A 115 13.79 6.01 3.64
C LEU A 115 15.26 5.90 3.25
N THR A 116 16.02 6.95 3.55
CA THR A 116 17.48 6.98 3.34
C THR A 116 18.21 6.61 4.62
N ILE A 117 18.78 5.40 4.68
CA ILE A 117 19.70 5.01 5.76
C ILE A 117 21.09 5.52 5.37
N LYS A 118 21.50 6.67 5.91
CA LYS A 118 22.79 7.30 5.58
C LYS A 118 23.99 6.51 6.11
N ARG A 119 23.84 5.83 7.26
CA ARG A 119 24.92 5.08 7.91
C ARG A 119 24.33 3.89 8.66
N LEU A 120 24.86 2.71 8.39
CA LEU A 120 24.61 1.51 9.21
C LEU A 120 25.63 1.49 10.35
N TRP A 121 25.15 1.34 11.57
CA TRP A 121 25.98 1.28 12.79
C TRP A 121 26.39 -0.16 13.17
N GLY A 122 25.93 -1.13 12.39
CA GLY A 122 26.23 -2.55 12.53
C GLY A 122 25.97 -3.25 11.20
N HIS A 123 26.80 -4.25 10.89
CA HIS A 123 26.82 -4.93 9.60
C HIS A 123 26.36 -6.39 9.66
N SER A 124 25.99 -6.90 10.83
CA SER A 124 25.34 -8.20 10.93
C SER A 124 23.93 -8.14 10.34
N GLU A 125 23.43 -9.27 9.84
CA GLU A 125 22.07 -9.38 9.29
C GLU A 125 21.02 -8.86 10.28
N ASN A 126 21.14 -9.24 11.56
CA ASN A 126 20.24 -8.77 12.61
C ASN A 126 20.32 -7.25 12.82
N ALA A 127 21.52 -6.66 12.83
CA ALA A 127 21.66 -5.22 13.01
C ALA A 127 21.04 -4.45 11.83
N VAL A 128 21.25 -4.93 10.60
CA VAL A 128 20.64 -4.35 9.39
C VAL A 128 19.12 -4.48 9.43
N ASN A 129 18.58 -5.66 9.78
CA ASN A 129 17.14 -5.88 9.91
C ASN A 129 16.52 -4.92 10.94
N ILE A 130 17.14 -4.78 12.11
CA ILE A 130 16.68 -3.84 13.16
C ILE A 130 16.69 -2.41 12.64
N HIS A 131 17.76 -1.94 11.99
CA HIS A 131 17.81 -0.60 11.43
C HIS A 131 16.69 -0.33 10.42
N ILE A 132 16.38 -1.30 9.56
CA ILE A 132 15.29 -1.18 8.58
C ILE A 132 13.94 -1.09 9.30
N TRP A 133 13.67 -1.97 10.27
CA TRP A 133 12.41 -1.95 11.02
C TRP A 133 12.21 -0.66 11.81
N VAL A 134 13.26 -0.17 12.48
CA VAL A 134 13.23 1.11 13.21
C VAL A 134 12.99 2.28 12.27
N ALA A 135 13.65 2.30 11.10
CA ALA A 135 13.45 3.35 10.12
C ALA A 135 12.01 3.35 9.57
N ILE A 136 11.45 2.18 9.25
CA ILE A 136 10.06 2.05 8.79
C ILE A 136 9.09 2.51 9.89
N GLY A 137 9.30 2.06 11.14
CA GLY A 137 8.46 2.43 12.28
C GLY A 137 8.47 3.94 12.54
N THR A 138 9.66 4.55 12.60
CA THR A 138 9.82 6.00 12.79
C THR A 138 9.10 6.78 11.69
N TYR A 139 9.28 6.34 10.45
CA TYR A 139 8.67 6.96 9.30
C TYR A 139 7.14 6.91 9.34
N LEU A 140 6.57 5.75 9.66
CA LEU A 140 5.13 5.57 9.82
C LEU A 140 4.57 6.45 10.94
N THR A 141 5.28 6.54 12.07
CA THR A 141 4.90 7.42 13.17
C THR A 141 4.87 8.88 12.74
N VAL A 142 5.89 9.36 12.02
CA VAL A 142 5.92 10.74 11.51
C VAL A 142 4.82 11.00 10.50
N ALA A 143 4.57 10.07 9.57
CA ALA A 143 3.48 10.17 8.61
C ALA A 143 2.11 10.22 9.31
N TYR A 144 1.92 9.44 10.37
CA TYR A 144 0.71 9.45 11.19
C TYR A 144 0.53 10.76 11.94
N VAL A 145 1.60 11.30 12.55
CA VAL A 145 1.58 12.62 13.20
C VAL A 145 1.21 13.72 12.20
N LYS A 146 1.83 13.73 11.01
CA LYS A 146 1.48 14.65 9.92
C LYS A 146 0.00 14.59 9.59
N HIS A 147 -0.56 13.38 9.47
CA HIS A 147 -1.96 13.16 9.13
C HIS A 147 -2.91 13.70 10.22
N ILE A 148 -2.64 13.41 11.50
CA ILE A 148 -3.46 13.89 12.62
C ILE A 148 -3.44 15.42 12.69
N LEU A 149 -2.25 16.02 12.56
CA LEU A 149 -2.07 17.46 12.68
C LEU A 149 -2.47 18.23 11.42
N LYS A 150 -2.80 17.52 10.32
CA LYS A 150 -3.06 18.10 8.99
C LYS A 150 -1.98 19.09 8.57
N SER A 151 -0.73 18.79 8.91
CA SER A 151 0.40 19.68 8.62
C SER A 151 0.69 19.72 7.12
N ASN A 152 0.95 20.92 6.60
CA ASN A 152 1.35 21.12 5.20
C ASN A 152 2.82 20.76 4.95
N LEU A 153 3.62 20.57 6.01
CA LEU A 153 5.04 20.23 5.92
C LEU A 153 5.25 18.84 5.31
N SER A 154 6.28 18.68 4.50
CA SER A 154 6.75 17.37 4.04
C SER A 154 7.26 16.51 5.21
N ILE A 155 7.25 15.19 5.03
CA ILE A 155 7.75 14.27 6.07
C ILE A 155 9.23 14.55 6.39
N HIS A 156 10.02 14.94 5.39
CA HIS A 156 11.41 15.31 5.60
C HIS A 156 11.55 16.55 6.49
N GLU A 157 10.78 17.62 6.23
CA GLU A 157 10.79 18.83 7.07
C GLU A 157 10.39 18.52 8.51
N ILE A 158 9.33 17.71 8.70
CA ILE A 158 8.91 17.27 10.03
C ILE A 158 10.03 16.50 10.73
N MET A 159 10.72 15.60 10.03
CA MET A 159 11.86 14.89 10.61
C MET A 159 13.03 15.81 10.98
N GLN A 160 13.31 16.85 10.18
CA GLN A 160 14.35 17.84 10.50
C GLN A 160 13.98 18.66 11.73
N ILE A 161 12.75 19.17 11.80
CA ILE A 161 12.25 19.93 12.96
C ILE A 161 12.32 19.07 14.22
N LEU A 162 11.80 17.84 14.19
CA LEU A 162 11.86 16.93 15.33
C LEU A 162 13.30 16.57 15.72
N GLY A 163 14.22 16.46 14.75
CA GLY A 163 15.63 16.19 15.00
C GLY A 163 16.35 17.34 15.71
N VAL A 164 16.10 18.59 15.29
CA VAL A 164 16.69 19.79 15.91
C VAL A 164 16.03 20.10 17.26
N SER A 165 14.72 19.88 17.38
CA SER A 165 13.93 20.11 18.58
C SER A 165 13.86 18.88 19.52
N ALA A 166 14.77 17.91 19.38
CA ALA A 166 14.71 16.66 20.14
C ALA A 166 14.75 16.85 21.68
N PHE A 167 15.33 17.95 22.15
CA PHE A 167 15.41 18.33 23.57
C PHE A 167 14.58 19.58 23.90
N ASP A 168 13.78 20.06 22.95
CA ASP A 168 12.87 21.17 23.14
C ASP A 168 11.64 20.72 23.95
N LYS A 169 11.08 21.62 24.75
CA LYS A 169 9.85 21.39 25.53
C LYS A 169 8.59 21.82 24.77
N THR A 170 8.74 22.48 23.62
CA THR A 170 7.65 22.91 22.75
C THR A 170 6.84 21.70 22.28
N SER A 171 5.51 21.82 22.24
CA SER A 171 4.67 20.70 21.85
C SER A 171 4.86 20.36 20.37
N VAL A 172 4.76 19.07 20.03
CA VAL A 172 4.83 18.60 18.62
C VAL A 172 3.76 19.25 17.76
N LYS A 173 2.61 19.60 18.33
CA LYS A 173 1.56 20.32 17.62
C LYS A 173 2.07 21.70 17.18
N GLU A 174 2.52 22.51 18.13
CA GLU A 174 3.04 23.86 17.85
C GLU A 174 4.19 23.81 16.84
N LEU A 175 5.18 22.93 17.05
CA LEU A 175 6.33 22.76 16.15
C LEU A 175 5.96 22.46 14.70
N LEU A 176 4.82 21.78 14.48
CA LEU A 176 4.43 21.29 13.15
C LEU A 176 3.21 22.01 12.54
N THR A 177 2.54 22.87 13.29
CA THR A 177 1.41 23.69 12.80
C THR A 177 1.71 25.18 12.76
N GLU A 178 2.59 25.69 13.63
CA GLU A 178 2.97 27.09 13.63
C GLU A 178 4.18 27.29 12.72
N PHE A 179 3.97 27.98 11.60
CA PHE A 179 5.07 28.51 10.83
C PHE A 179 5.82 29.54 11.67
N GLN A 180 6.96 29.17 12.26
CA GLN A 180 8.01 30.15 12.48
C GLN A 180 8.66 30.44 11.13
N VAL A 181 8.08 31.36 10.36
CA VAL A 181 8.87 32.19 9.44
C VAL A 181 9.75 33.06 10.32
N ASN A 182 10.86 32.50 10.82
CA ASN A 182 12.04 33.20 11.33
C ASN A 182 13.00 32.19 11.95
N GLN A 183 13.81 31.56 11.09
CA GLN A 183 15.22 31.47 11.43
C GLN A 183 15.98 32.42 10.51
N ASN A 184 15.88 33.72 10.83
CA ASN A 184 17.05 34.57 10.84
C ASN A 184 18.05 33.93 11.83
N VAL A 185 18.71 32.86 11.42
CA VAL A 185 20.05 32.62 11.94
C VAL A 185 20.84 33.77 11.32
N LYS A 186 21.07 34.82 12.11
CA LYS A 186 22.29 35.61 11.96
C LYS A 186 23.44 34.60 12.07
N GLU A 187 23.77 33.91 10.98
CA GLU A 187 25.08 33.31 10.85
C GLU A 187 26.05 34.48 10.96
N GLN A 188 26.96 34.33 11.91
CA GLN A 188 27.89 35.35 12.35
C GLN A 188 28.56 36.02 11.14
N LEU A 189 28.26 37.30 10.98
CA LEU A 189 29.18 38.26 10.40
C LEU A 189 30.51 38.15 11.18
N ASP A 190 31.62 38.12 10.44
CA ASP A 190 33.00 38.35 10.90
C ASP A 190 33.78 37.21 11.59
N LEU A 191 34.01 36.09 10.90
CA LEU A 191 35.09 35.15 11.30
C LEU A 191 36.21 34.96 10.25
N PHE A 192 36.14 35.59 9.07
CA PHE A 192 37.20 35.50 8.05
C PHE A 192 37.61 36.81 7.35
N CYS A 193 37.24 37.98 7.87
CA CYS A 193 37.88 39.22 7.45
C CYS A 193 39.08 39.52 8.35
N ILE A 194 40.15 38.74 8.21
CA ILE A 194 41.50 39.17 8.60
C ILE A 194 42.14 39.71 7.32
N ASN A 195 42.36 41.02 7.31
CA ASN A 195 43.16 41.72 6.31
C ASN A 195 44.55 41.10 6.19
N PHE A 196 44.94 40.68 5.00
CA PHE A 196 46.11 41.14 4.23
C PHE A 196 45.96 40.70 2.77
#